data_AF-A0A1I5Y0Y3-F1
#
_entry.id   AF-A0A1I5Y0Y3-F1
#
_cell.length_a   1.000
_cell.length_b   1.000
_cell.length_c   1.000
_cell.angle_alpha   90.00
_cell.angle_beta   90.00
_cell.angle_gamma   90.00
#
_symmetry.space_group_name_H-M   'P 1'
#
loop_
_entity.id
_entity.type
_entity.pdbx_description
1 polymer ?
#
loop_
_entity_poly.entity_id
_entity_poly.type
_entity_poly.pdbx_seq_one_letter_code
_entity_poly.pdbx_strand_id
1 'polypeptide(L)' 'MHREQQQPSRQHTVRQLRHQQLGAIIDAQGREIPITERMILQACRQLEQDAKSFRRRLR' A
#
# COMPACT_ATOMS: atom_id res chain seq x y z
N MET A 1 30.52 28.87 -10.23
CA MET A 1 30.42 27.45 -9.81
C MET A 1 28.96 27.14 -9.48
N HIS A 2 28.12 26.95 -10.51
CA HIS A 2 26.70 26.59 -10.32
C HIS A 2 26.60 25.08 -10.10
N ARG A 3 26.18 24.67 -8.90
CA ARG A 3 25.94 23.27 -8.55
C ARG A 3 24.57 22.88 -9.10
N GLU A 4 24.53 22.33 -10.31
CA GLU A 4 23.37 21.58 -10.81
C GLU A 4 23.03 20.49 -9.78
N GLN A 5 21.98 20.72 -9.01
CA GLN A 5 21.36 19.70 -8.18
C GLN A 5 20.80 18.64 -9.14
N GLN A 6 21.55 17.56 -9.34
CA GLN A 6 21.12 16.37 -10.06
C GLN A 6 19.85 15.84 -9.39
N GLN A 7 18.69 16.19 -9.96
CA GLN A 7 17.42 15.60 -9.59
C GLN A 7 17.48 14.11 -9.96
N PRO A 8 17.34 13.18 -9.00
CA PRO A 8 17.27 11.77 -9.34
C PRO A 8 16.06 11.57 -10.25
N SER A 9 16.31 10.98 -11.42
CA SER A 9 15.29 10.66 -12.39
C SER A 9 14.17 9.88 -11.70
N ARG A 10 12.91 10.34 -11.85
CA ARG A 10 11.72 9.77 -11.17
C ARG A 10 11.60 8.25 -11.27
N GLN A 11 12.15 7.66 -12.33
CA GLN A 11 12.20 6.22 -12.56
C GLN A 11 13.04 5.47 -11.52
N HIS A 12 14.12 6.09 -11.01
CA HIS A 12 14.98 5.51 -9.98
C HIS A 12 14.26 5.46 -8.63
N THR A 13 13.53 6.52 -8.26
CA THR A 13 12.75 6.60 -7.02
C THR A 13 11.67 5.52 -6.95
N VAL A 14 10.94 5.27 -8.05
CA VAL A 14 9.89 4.25 -8.09
C VAL A 14 10.45 2.84 -7.91
N ARG A 15 11.61 2.53 -8.52
CA ARG A 15 12.26 1.23 -8.34
C ARG A 15 12.79 1.03 -6.92
N GLN A 16 13.27 2.08 -6.27
CA GLN A 16 13.77 2.01 -4.90
C GLN A 16 12.65 1.76 -3.89
N LEU A 17 11.48 2.38 -4.09
CA LEU A 17 10.31 2.18 -3.23
C LEU A 17 9.73 0.75 -3.33
N ARG A 18 9.89 0.05 -4.45
CA ARG A 18 9.40 -1.33 -4.60
C ARG A 18 10.08 -2.32 -3.64
N HIS A 19 11.28 -2.02 -3.16
CA HIS A 19 12.03 -2.87 -2.24
C HIS A 19 11.99 -2.36 -0.79
N GLN A 20 11.40 -1.19 -0.54
CA GLN A 20 11.26 -0.64 0.80
C GLN A 20 9.91 -1.06 1.39
N GLN A 21 9.93 -1.63 2.58
CA GLN A 21 8.72 -1.87 3.35
C GLN A 21 8.24 -0.52 3.89
N LEU A 22 7.25 0.08 3.21
CA LEU A 22 6.76 1.43 3.51
C LEU A 22 5.81 1.49 4.72
N GLY A 23 5.38 0.33 5.23
CA GLY A 23 4.51 0.23 6.40
C GLY A 23 4.25 -1.23 6.81
N ALA A 24 3.78 -1.40 8.05
CA ALA A 24 3.49 -2.69 8.66
C ALA A 24 2.21 -2.63 9.51
N ILE A 25 1.59 -3.79 9.72
CA ILE A 25 0.52 -4.02 10.70
C ILE A 25 1.15 -4.63 11.94
N ILE A 26 0.80 -4.12 13.12
CA ILE A 26 1.20 -4.72 14.39
C ILE A 26 0.22 -5.85 14.72
N ASP A 27 0.73 -7.07 14.87
CA ASP A 27 -0.09 -8.22 15.27
C ASP A 27 -0.34 -8.27 16.79
N ALA A 28 -1.17 -9.21 17.25
CA ALA A 28 -1.51 -9.35 18.65
C ALA A 28 -0.31 -9.66 19.57
N GLN A 29 0.81 -10.12 19.01
CA GLN A 29 2.05 -10.38 19.73
C GLN A 29 3.00 -9.16 19.72
N GLY A 30 2.59 -8.05 19.11
CA GLY A 30 3.39 -6.84 18.98
C GLY A 30 4.41 -6.89 17.83
N ARG A 31 4.30 -7.86 16.90
CA ARG A 31 5.24 -7.98 15.78
C ARG A 31 4.78 -7.13 14.60
N GLU A 32 5.73 -6.48 13.95
CA GLU A 32 5.49 -5.73 12.71
C GLU A 32 5.41 -6.69 11.51
N ILE A 33 4.24 -6.78 10.91
CA ILE A 33 3.98 -7.58 9.71
C ILE A 33 3.93 -6.63 8.50
N PRO A 34 4.89 -6.70 7.56
CA PRO A 34 4.94 -5.82 6.40
C PRO A 34 3.64 -5.86 5.58
N ILE A 35 3.13 -4.69 5.19
CA ILE A 35 1.95 -4.61 4.34
C ILE A 35 2.35 -5.03 2.92
N THR A 36 1.70 -6.06 2.41
CA THR A 36 1.95 -6.58 1.05
C THR A 36 0.82 -6.20 0.11
N GLU A 37 1.10 -6.17 -1.19
CA GLU A 37 0.09 -5.97 -2.24
C GLU A 37 -1.07 -6.96 -2.11
N ARG A 38 -0.78 -8.22 -1.78
CA ARG A 38 -1.81 -9.25 -1.57
C ARG A 38 -2.79 -8.87 -0.47
N MET A 39 -2.30 -8.30 0.64
CA MET A 39 -3.14 -7.83 1.74
C MET A 39 -4.04 -6.67 1.31
N ILE A 40 -3.49 -5.71 0.56
CA ILE A 40 -4.25 -4.58 0.02
C ILE A 40 -5.37 -5.07 -0.91
N LEU A 41 -5.03 -5.93 -1.87
CA LEU A 41 -6.02 -6.47 -2.82
C LEU A 41 -7.11 -7.29 -2.13
N GLN A 42 -6.77 -8.03 -1.07
CA GLN A 42 -7.75 -8.75 -0.26
C GLN A 42 -8.71 -7.79 0.44
N ALA A 43 -8.20 -6.72 1.05
CA ALA A 43 -9.02 -5.70 1.70
C ALA A 43 -9.98 -5.03 0.71
N CYS A 44 -9.49 -4.63 -0.47
CA CYS A 44 -10.34 -4.04 -1.51
C CYS A 44 -11.49 -4.97 -1.92
N ARG A 45 -11.21 -6.26 -2.16
CA ARG A 45 -12.24 -7.25 -2.51
C ARG A 45 -13.29 -7.41 -1.41
N GLN A 46 -12.87 -7.42 -0.13
CA GLN A 46 -13.81 -7.52 0.98
C GLN A 46 -14.73 -6.30 1.03
N LEU A 47 -14.16 -5.09 0.92
CA LEU A 47 -14.93 -3.84 0.91
C LEU A 47 -15.97 -3.80 -0.22
N GLU A 48 -15.61 -4.28 -1.41
CA GLU A 48 -16.56 -4.38 -2.53
C GLU A 48 -17.71 -5.36 -2.26
N GLN A 49 -17.44 -6.49 -1.62
CA GLN A 49 -18.46 -7.48 -1.25
C GLN A 49 -19.41 -6.92 -0.18
N ASP A 50 -18.86 -6.23 0.81
CA ASP A 50 -19.63 -5.58 1.88
C ASP A 50 -20.53 -4.48 1.30
N ALA A 51 -20.00 -3.68 0.37
CA ALA A 51 -20.75 -2.64 -0.33
C ALA A 51 -21.89 -3.23 -1.18
N LYS A 52 -21.66 -4.33 -1.90
CA LYS A 52 -22.71 -5.05 -2.65
C LYS A 52 -23.81 -5.55 -1.71
N SER A 53 -23.41 -6.10 -0.57
CA SER A 53 -24.33 -6.61 0.45
C SER A 53 -25.17 -5.50 1.08
N PHE A 54 -24.54 -4.36 1.39
CA PHE A 54 -25.24 -3.18 1.90
C PHE A 54 -26.25 -2.63 0.90
N ARG A 55 -25.87 -2.50 -0.37
CA ARG A 55 -26.77 -2.04 -1.45
C ARG A 55 -27.97 -2.97 -1.66
N ARG A 56 -27.84 -4.27 -1.40
CA ARG A 56 -28.96 -5.22 -1.45
C ARG A 56 -29.91 -5.08 -0.27
N ARG A 57 -29.44 -4.63 0.89
CA ARG A 57 -30.24 -4.50 2.11
C ARG A 57 -31.07 -3.21 2.14
N LEU A 58 -30.69 -2.21 1.35
CA LEU A 58 -31.42 -0.95 1.17
C LEU A 58 -32.45 -0.99 0.03
N ARG A 59 -32.75 -2.16 -0.53
CA ARG A 59 -33.76 -2.35 -1.57
C ARG A 59 -34.96 -3.09 -1.03
#